data_AF-A0AAV4D3P5-F1
#
_entry.id   AF-A0AAV4D3P5-F1
#
_cell.length_a   1.000
_cell.length_b   1.000
_cell.length_c   1.000
_cell.angle_alpha   90.00
_cell.angle_beta   90.00
_cell.angle_gamma   90.00
#
_symmetry.space_group_name_H-M   'P 1'
#
loop_
_entity.id
_entity.type
_entity.pdbx_description
1 polymer ?
#
loop_
_entity_poly.entity_id
_entity_poly.type
_entity_poly.pdbx_seq_one_letter_code
_entity_poly.pdbx_strand_id
1 'polypeptide(L)'
;MNKERFFVNEKVCELLTGNQRSVNSILVPDLYSSHSHSRITLHCMYASQQPTTERVNVRSPDLDVFLLLLSFSDAISKPLIFDTSSGNNRRQLNITDLAATISKRLRDAIIGLHAFTGCDSTSCFAGKGKLKALKMI
;
A
#
# COMPACT_ATOMS: atom_id res chain seq x y z
N MET A 1 12.02 8.43 19.64
CA MET A 1 11.00 8.36 18.57
C MET A 1 9.98 7.28 18.92
N ASN A 2 8.73 7.68 19.22
CA ASN A 2 7.63 6.73 19.32
C ASN A 2 7.29 6.23 17.92
N LYS A 3 7.20 4.90 17.74
CA LYS A 3 6.79 4.27 16.49
C LYS A 3 5.34 3.86 16.63
N GLU A 4 4.46 4.51 15.89
CA GLU A 4 3.08 4.04 15.72
C GLU A 4 3.07 2.89 14.72
N ARG A 5 2.32 1.84 15.03
CA ARG A 5 2.20 0.66 14.16
C ARG A 5 0.73 0.41 13.91
N PHE A 6 0.34 0.39 12.64
CA PHE A 6 -0.99 -0.03 12.25
C PHE A 6 -0.93 -1.48 11.80
N PHE A 7 -1.88 -2.30 12.25
CA PHE A 7 -2.05 -3.67 11.81
C PHE A 7 -3.41 -3.83 11.16
N VAL A 8 -3.39 -4.27 9.90
CA VAL A 8 -4.59 -4.55 9.12
C VAL A 8 -4.71 -6.08 9.00
N ASN A 9 -5.86 -6.62 9.38
CA ASN A 9 -6.24 -8.00 9.06
C ASN A 9 -7.52 -8.03 8.20
N GLU A 10 -8.05 -9.23 7.95
CA GLU A 10 -9.25 -9.42 7.12
C GLU A 10 -10.51 -8.74 7.68
N LYS A 11 -10.57 -8.47 8.99
CA LYS A 11 -11.78 -8.01 9.68
C LYS A 11 -11.66 -6.60 10.27
N VAL A 12 -10.47 -6.18 10.68
CA VAL A 12 -10.25 -4.93 11.40
C VAL A 12 -8.93 -4.28 11.02
N CYS A 13 -8.85 -2.96 11.24
CA CYS A 13 -7.58 -2.28 11.36
C CYS A 13 -7.43 -1.71 12.78
N GLU A 14 -6.26 -1.95 13.34
CA GLU A 14 -5.93 -1.61 14.72
C GLU A 14 -4.66 -0.77 14.76
N LEU A 15 -4.70 0.34 15.49
CA LEU A 15 -3.50 1.04 15.93
C LEU A 15 -2.92 0.29 17.13
N LEU A 16 -1.71 -0.24 16.96
CA LEU A 16 -0.92 -0.84 18.02
C LEU A 16 -0.12 0.26 18.71
N THR A 17 -0.53 0.62 19.91
CA THR A 17 0.20 1.52 20.81
C THR A 17 0.75 0.71 21.98
N GLY A 18 2.01 0.89 22.35
CA GLY A 18 2.57 0.05 23.41
C GLY A 18 4.04 0.27 23.68
N ASN A 19 4.43 -0.20 24.87
CA ASN A 19 5.82 -0.21 25.33
C ASN A 19 6.38 -1.63 25.16
N GLN A 20 7.65 -1.87 25.49
CA GLN A 20 8.28 -3.20 25.34
C GLN A 20 7.57 -4.35 26.11
N ARG A 21 6.63 -4.03 27.02
CA ARG A 21 5.95 -5.00 27.90
C ARG A 21 4.46 -5.17 27.62
N SER A 22 3.83 -4.28 26.87
CA SER A 22 2.38 -4.32 26.62
C SER A 22 2.06 -3.64 25.29
N VAL A 23 1.16 -4.26 24.52
CA VAL A 23 0.62 -3.72 23.27
C VAL A 23 -0.89 -3.55 23.47
N ASN A 24 -1.37 -2.32 23.33
CA ASN A 24 -2.78 -1.98 23.26
C ASN A 24 -3.16 -1.85 21.79
N SER A 25 -4.25 -2.51 21.39
CA SER A 25 -4.89 -2.29 20.09
C SER A 25 -6.07 -1.33 20.25
N ILE A 26 -6.08 -0.29 19.43
CA ILE A 26 -7.19 0.67 19.36
C ILE A 26 -7.78 0.58 17.96
N LEU A 27 -9.08 0.27 17.88
CA LEU A 27 -9.80 0.30 16.61
C LEU A 27 -9.87 1.75 16.11
N VAL A 28 -9.64 1.97 14.82
CA VAL A 28 -9.81 3.28 14.19
C VAL A 28 -11.05 3.21 13.28
N PRO A 29 -12.25 3.55 13.78
CA PRO A 29 -13.51 3.30 13.08
C PRO A 29 -13.63 4.06 11.76
N ASP A 30 -13.03 5.26 11.71
CA ASP A 30 -13.13 6.19 10.58
C ASP A 30 -12.36 5.72 9.33
N LEU A 31 -11.58 4.64 9.43
CA LEU A 31 -10.77 4.08 8.34
C LEU A 31 -11.29 2.70 7.90
N TYR A 32 -12.61 2.57 7.81
CA TYR A 32 -13.27 1.35 7.37
C TYR A 32 -13.27 1.19 5.85
N SER A 33 -12.95 -0.02 5.38
CA SER A 33 -13.23 -0.48 4.03
C SER A 33 -13.53 -1.98 4.07
N SER A 34 -14.36 -2.46 3.14
CA SER A 34 -14.70 -3.89 3.01
C SER A 34 -13.54 -4.73 2.48
N HIS A 35 -12.55 -4.12 1.81
CA HIS A 35 -11.41 -4.80 1.22
C HIS A 35 -10.10 -4.46 1.94
N SER A 36 -9.32 -5.49 2.31
CA SER A 36 -8.08 -5.36 3.09
C SER A 36 -7.05 -4.42 2.45
N HIS A 37 -6.87 -4.50 1.14
CA HIS A 37 -5.90 -3.68 0.41
C HIS A 37 -6.25 -2.19 0.40
N SER A 38 -7.56 -1.89 0.35
CA SER A 38 -8.07 -0.52 0.44
C SER A 38 -7.88 0.05 1.85
N ARG A 39 -8.07 -0.76 2.90
CA ARG A 39 -7.80 -0.35 4.30
C ARG A 39 -6.35 0.08 4.49
N ILE A 40 -5.39 -0.69 3.97
CA ILE A 40 -3.96 -0.33 4.06
C ILE A 40 -3.71 1.06 3.46
N THR A 41 -4.27 1.33 2.28
CA THR A 41 -4.08 2.61 1.57
C THR A 41 -4.68 3.77 2.36
N LEU A 42 -5.89 3.63 2.90
CA LEU A 42 -6.53 4.65 3.75
C LEU A 42 -5.70 4.96 5.01
N HIS A 43 -5.16 3.93 5.66
CA HIS A 43 -4.29 4.13 6.82
C HIS A 43 -2.98 4.83 6.46
N CYS A 44 -2.42 4.57 5.28
CA CYS A 44 -1.23 5.29 4.83
C CYS A 44 -1.51 6.78 4.64
N MET A 45 -2.65 7.11 4.04
CA MET A 45 -3.10 8.49 3.87
C MET A 45 -3.27 9.16 5.24
N TYR A 46 -4.01 8.53 6.15
CA TYR A 46 -4.23 9.04 7.51
C TYR A 46 -2.92 9.23 8.29
N ALA A 47 -2.04 8.21 8.29
CA ALA A 47 -0.77 8.25 8.99
C ALA A 47 0.13 9.36 8.44
N SER A 48 0.10 9.60 7.12
CA SER A 48 0.90 10.64 6.48
C SER A 48 0.49 12.06 6.92
N GLN A 49 -0.79 12.26 7.27
CA GLN A 49 -1.31 13.55 7.71
C GLN A 49 -0.95 13.86 9.17
N GLN A 50 -0.48 12.88 9.94
CA GLN A 50 -0.12 13.11 11.34
C GLN A 50 1.15 13.98 11.43
N PRO A 51 1.15 15.04 12.24
CA PRO A 51 2.31 15.94 12.37
C PRO A 51 3.59 15.23 12.82
N THR A 52 3.43 14.17 13.61
CA THR A 52 4.52 13.35 14.18
C THR A 52 5.08 12.31 13.21
N THR A 53 4.42 12.06 12.07
CA THR A 53 4.86 11.06 11.10
C THR A 53 5.95 11.62 10.20
N GLU A 54 7.13 11.00 10.29
CA GLU A 54 8.25 11.29 9.39
C GLU A 54 8.21 10.48 8.09
N ARG A 55 7.69 9.25 8.15
CA ARG A 55 7.56 8.33 7.00
C ARG A 55 6.53 7.25 7.28
N VAL A 56 5.94 6.71 6.22
CA VAL A 56 5.02 5.58 6.26
C VAL A 56 5.75 4.36 5.73
N ASN A 57 5.79 3.27 6.51
CA ASN A 57 6.33 1.99 6.05
C ASN A 57 5.21 0.97 5.97
N VAL A 58 5.01 0.39 4.80
CA VAL A 58 4.01 -0.66 4.57
C VAL A 58 4.74 -1.95 4.31
N ARG A 59 4.40 -3.00 5.06
CA ARG A 59 4.92 -4.35 4.81
C ARG A 59 3.81 -5.21 4.24
N SER A 60 3.97 -5.65 3.00
CA SER A 60 3.05 -6.58 2.34
C SER A 60 3.76 -7.31 1.21
N PRO A 61 3.56 -8.63 1.06
CA PRO A 61 4.02 -9.36 -0.13
C PRO A 61 3.11 -9.12 -1.35
N ASP A 62 1.97 -8.45 -1.16
CA ASP A 62 0.87 -8.37 -2.11
C ASP A 62 1.07 -7.24 -3.15
N LEU A 63 0.91 -7.60 -4.43
CA LEU A 63 1.02 -6.67 -5.55
C LEU A 63 -0.16 -5.71 -5.62
N ASP A 64 -1.35 -6.12 -5.17
CA ASP A 64 -2.57 -5.30 -5.20
C ASP A 64 -2.40 -4.09 -4.26
N VAL A 65 -1.79 -4.31 -3.09
CA VAL A 65 -1.40 -3.24 -2.15
C VAL A 65 -0.38 -2.30 -2.79
N PHE A 66 0.66 -2.85 -3.42
CA PHE A 66 1.68 -2.04 -4.07
C PHE A 66 1.08 -1.12 -5.14
N LEU A 67 0.21 -1.66 -5.99
CA LEU A 67 -0.40 -0.92 -7.09
C LEU A 67 -1.38 0.16 -6.60
N LEU A 68 -2.15 -0.12 -5.55
CA LEU A 68 -2.99 0.89 -4.90
C LEU A 68 -2.14 2.02 -4.33
N LEU A 69 -1.09 1.70 -3.55
CA LEU A 69 -0.20 2.70 -2.98
C LEU A 69 0.51 3.55 -4.04
N LEU A 70 0.91 2.94 -5.16
CA LEU A 70 1.53 3.66 -6.27
C LEU A 70 0.53 4.60 -6.96
N SER A 71 -0.70 4.14 -7.19
CA SER A 71 -1.76 4.93 -7.81
C SER A 71 -2.21 6.10 -6.95
N PHE A 72 -2.26 5.92 -5.62
CA PHE A 72 -2.69 6.94 -4.65
C PHE A 72 -1.52 7.65 -3.96
N SER A 73 -0.30 7.51 -4.50
CA SER A 73 0.92 8.09 -3.92
C SER A 73 0.85 9.61 -3.73
N ASP A 74 0.16 10.32 -4.64
CA ASP A 74 -0.03 11.78 -4.55
C ASP A 74 -0.87 12.20 -3.31
N ALA A 75 -1.68 11.29 -2.76
CA ALA A 75 -2.49 11.54 -1.56
C ALA A 75 -1.73 11.24 -0.24
N ILE A 76 -0.52 10.69 -0.32
CA ILE A 76 0.31 10.30 0.83
C ILE A 76 1.44 11.33 0.96
N SER A 77 1.26 12.28 1.88
CA SER A 77 2.12 13.48 1.99
C SER A 77 3.52 13.23 2.60
N LYS A 78 3.83 11.99 2.97
CA LYS A 78 5.09 11.61 3.63
C LYS A 78 5.80 10.53 2.81
N PRO A 79 7.13 10.40 2.94
CA PRO A 79 7.88 9.33 2.31
C PRO A 79 7.24 7.95 2.57
N LEU A 80 6.98 7.21 1.51
CA LEU A 80 6.28 5.93 1.53
C LEU A 80 7.22 4.80 1.11
N ILE A 81 7.53 3.93 2.07
CA ILE A 81 8.39 2.77 1.86
C ILE A 81 7.54 1.51 1.86
N PHE A 82 7.68 0.71 0.81
CA PHE A 82 7.01 -0.57 0.64
C PHE A 82 7.99 -1.72 0.79
N ASP A 83 7.71 -2.58 1.75
CA ASP A 83 8.54 -3.72 2.13
C ASP A 83 7.87 -5.02 1.67
N THR A 84 8.44 -5.64 0.63
CA THR A 84 8.01 -6.93 0.07
C THR A 84 8.74 -8.12 0.66
N SER A 85 9.50 -7.92 1.75
CA SER A 85 10.41 -8.93 2.27
C SER A 85 9.64 -10.16 2.80
N SER A 86 9.93 -11.30 2.18
CA SER A 86 9.55 -12.63 2.66
C SER A 86 10.79 -13.38 3.13
N GLY A 87 10.75 -13.92 4.35
CA GLY A 87 11.90 -14.57 4.99
C GLY A 87 13.09 -13.63 5.16
N ASN A 88 14.29 -14.10 4.78
CA ASN A 88 15.56 -13.35 4.91
C ASN A 88 15.85 -12.39 3.75
N ASN A 89 15.05 -12.38 2.69
CA ASN A 89 15.27 -11.52 1.54
C ASN A 89 14.65 -10.15 1.77
N ARG A 90 15.48 -9.18 2.20
CA ARG A 90 15.03 -7.79 2.34
C ARG A 90 14.86 -7.12 0.98
N ARG A 91 13.62 -6.73 0.66
CA ARG A 91 13.28 -5.96 -0.54
C ARG A 91 12.37 -4.79 -0.16
N GLN A 92 12.98 -3.61 -0.09
CA GLN A 92 12.28 -2.35 0.19
C GLN A 92 12.31 -1.48 -1.06
N LEU A 93 11.17 -0.86 -1.35
CA LEU A 93 10.96 0.04 -2.47
C LEU A 93 10.49 1.39 -1.92
N ASN A 94 11.11 2.48 -2.36
CA ASN A 94 10.57 3.82 -2.08
C ASN A 94 9.51 4.13 -3.14
N ILE A 95 8.23 4.06 -2.75
CA ILE A 95 7.10 4.36 -3.65
C ILE A 95 7.10 5.84 -4.02
N THR A 96 7.50 6.74 -3.09
CA THR A 96 7.57 8.18 -3.38
C THR A 96 8.56 8.46 -4.51
N ASP A 97 9.76 7.87 -4.46
CA ASP A 97 10.76 8.05 -5.51
C ASP A 97 10.30 7.41 -6.82
N LEU A 98 9.72 6.19 -6.74
CA LEU A 98 9.19 5.51 -7.92
C LEU A 98 8.09 6.35 -8.60
N ALA A 99 7.16 6.90 -7.83
CA ALA A 99 6.09 7.75 -8.33
C ALA A 99 6.65 8.99 -9.05
N ALA A 100 7.75 9.58 -8.56
CA ALA A 100 8.42 10.69 -9.22
C ALA A 100 9.06 10.32 -10.57
N THR A 101 9.45 9.06 -10.76
CA THR A 101 10.07 8.60 -12.02
C THR A 101 9.08 8.16 -13.10
N ILE A 102 7.84 7.84 -12.73
CA ILE A 102 6.81 7.38 -13.67
C ILE A 102 5.79 8.48 -13.95
N SER A 103 5.23 8.48 -15.17
CA SER A 103 4.25 9.50 -15.56
C SER A 103 2.97 9.39 -14.73
N LYS A 104 2.34 10.53 -14.43
CA LYS A 104 1.03 10.55 -13.77
C LYS A 104 -0.02 9.73 -14.53
N ARG A 105 -0.02 9.81 -15.86
CA ARG A 105 -0.86 9.00 -16.74
C ARG A 105 -0.72 7.50 -16.47
N LEU A 106 0.52 7.02 -16.30
CA LEU A 106 0.75 5.62 -15.98
C LEU A 106 0.22 5.27 -14.58
N ARG A 107 0.43 6.11 -13.56
CA ARG A 107 -0.11 5.89 -12.22
C ARG A 107 -1.63 5.81 -12.21
N ASP A 108 -2.29 6.76 -12.88
CA ASP A 108 -3.75 6.80 -13.00
C ASP A 108 -4.30 5.56 -13.73
N ALA A 109 -3.56 5.03 -14.71
CA ALA A 109 -3.98 3.86 -15.50
C ALA A 109 -3.65 2.51 -14.85
N ILE A 110 -2.75 2.44 -13.87
CA ILE A 110 -2.14 1.18 -13.43
C ILE A 110 -3.14 0.24 -12.75
N ILE A 111 -4.13 0.77 -12.04
CA ILE A 111 -5.20 -0.02 -11.42
C ILE A 111 -6.06 -0.67 -12.50
N GLY A 112 -6.45 0.11 -13.52
CA GLY A 112 -7.22 -0.41 -14.65
C GLY A 112 -6.43 -1.47 -15.41
N LEU A 113 -5.15 -1.21 -15.68
CA LEU A 113 -4.25 -2.17 -16.31
C LEU A 113 -4.22 -3.50 -15.55
N HIS A 114 -4.10 -3.43 -14.23
CA HIS A 114 -4.06 -4.60 -13.36
C HIS A 114 -5.37 -5.40 -13.37
N ALA A 115 -6.51 -4.73 -13.33
CA ALA A 115 -7.82 -5.39 -13.45
C ALA A 115 -7.99 -6.09 -14.82
N PHE A 116 -7.49 -5.50 -15.91
CA PHE A 116 -7.59 -6.10 -17.25
C PHE A 116 -6.54 -7.19 -17.53
N THR A 117 -5.48 -7.28 -16.73
CA THR A 117 -4.40 -8.26 -16.91
C THR A 117 -4.39 -9.34 -15.83
N GLY A 118 -5.43 -9.40 -15.03
CA GLY A 118 -5.60 -10.34 -13.93
C GLY A 118 -5.23 -9.76 -12.57
N CYS A 119 -6.18 -9.84 -11.66
CA CYS A 119 -6.04 -9.63 -10.21
C CYS A 119 -6.75 -10.75 -9.46
N ASP A 120 -6.78 -10.71 -8.12
CA ASP A 120 -7.46 -11.72 -7.32
C ASP A 120 -8.96 -11.87 -7.64
N SER A 121 -9.57 -10.82 -8.19
CA SER A 121 -11.00 -10.80 -8.57
C SER A 121 -11.27 -11.05 -10.06
N THR A 122 -10.25 -11.04 -10.93
CA THR A 122 -10.45 -11.07 -12.39
C THR A 122 -9.43 -11.93 -13.11
N SER A 123 -9.88 -12.63 -14.16
CA SER A 123 -8.97 -13.34 -15.08
C SER A 123 -8.30 -12.37 -16.05
N CYS A 124 -7.21 -12.81 -16.69
CA CYS A 124 -6.50 -12.04 -17.72
C CYS A 124 -7.01 -12.34 -19.13
N PHE A 125 -6.88 -11.38 -20.06
CA PHE A 125 -7.08 -11.65 -21.49
C PHE A 125 -6.04 -12.67 -22.01
N ALA A 126 -6.49 -13.59 -22.87
CA ALA A 126 -5.64 -14.63 -23.44
C ALA A 126 -4.38 -14.04 -24.09
N GLY A 127 -3.20 -14.47 -23.61
CA GLY A 127 -1.90 -14.02 -24.14
C GLY A 127 -1.54 -12.55 -23.84
N LYS A 128 -2.20 -11.91 -22.86
CA LYS A 128 -1.95 -10.52 -22.43
C LYS A 128 -1.70 -10.44 -20.92
N GLY A 129 -0.45 -10.67 -20.52
CA GLY A 129 0.00 -10.47 -19.14
C GLY A 129 0.42 -9.02 -18.84
N LYS A 130 0.64 -8.72 -17.55
CA LYS A 130 0.99 -7.38 -17.02
C LYS A 130 2.12 -6.68 -17.79
N LEU A 131 3.23 -7.39 -18.05
CA LEU A 131 4.38 -6.84 -18.78
C LEU A 131 4.04 -6.45 -20.22
N LYS A 132 3.20 -7.24 -20.90
CA LYS A 132 2.81 -6.96 -22.28
C LYS A 132 1.86 -5.78 -22.35
N ALA A 133 0.98 -5.64 -21.36
CA ALA A 133 0.05 -4.53 -21.28
C ALA A 133 0.72 -3.22 -20.86
N LEU A 134 1.70 -3.28 -19.96
CA LEU A 134 2.48 -2.10 -19.55
C LEU A 134 3.21 -1.44 -20.74
N LYS A 135 3.68 -2.24 -21.70
CA LYS A 135 4.32 -1.73 -22.94
C LYS A 135 3.34 -1.03 -23.90
N MET A 136 2.03 -1.13 -23.66
CA MET A 136 1.00 -0.50 -24.51
C MET A 136 0.56 0.87 -23.98
N ILE A 137 1.05 1.30 -22.81
CA ILE A 137 0.78 2.60 -22.19
C ILE A 137 1.96 3.54 -22.46
#